data_AF-A0A7X5S8H8-F1
#
_entry.id   AF-A0A7X5S8H8-F1
#
_cell.length_a   1.000
_cell.length_b   1.000
_cell.length_c   1.000
_cell.angle_alpha   90.00
_cell.angle_beta   90.00
_cell.angle_gamma   90.00
#
_symmetry.space_group_name_H-M   'P 1'
#
loop_
_entity.id
_entity.type
_entity.pdbx_description
1 polymer ?
#
loop_
_entity_poly.entity_id
_entity_poly.type
_entity_poly.pdbx_seq_one_letter_code
_entity_poly.pdbx_strand_id
1 'polypeptide(L)'
;LMKAMIEAGAAGVHFEDQLASVKKCGHMGGKVLVPTREAIEKLNAARLAADVLGVPTVLIARTDAEAADLITSDVDANDQPFTTGQRTVEGFFKTRNGLDQAISRGLAYAPYADLIWCETGKPDLEFARAFAQAIHARFPGKLLAYNCSPSFNWKKNLDDATIAKFQTELASYGYKFQFITLAGFHALNYGMFHLAHGYARRQMSAFVELQQAEFEAAERGFTAVKHQREVGTGYFDAVTQAIQQGQSSTTALRGSTEEAQFHSDKAA
;
A
#
# COMPACT_ATOMS: atom_id res chain seq x y z
N LEU A 1 13.95 11.97 -1.43
CA LEU A 1 12.84 11.02 -1.63
C LEU A 1 11.58 11.71 -2.16
N MET A 2 10.96 12.64 -1.43
CA MET A 2 9.70 13.28 -1.85
C MET A 2 9.74 13.89 -3.25
N LYS A 3 10.77 14.68 -3.59
CA LYS A 3 10.95 15.22 -4.95
C LYS A 3 10.94 14.14 -6.04
N ALA A 4 11.71 13.07 -5.84
CA ALA A 4 11.78 11.97 -6.81
C ALA A 4 10.43 11.24 -6.96
N MET A 5 9.65 11.12 -5.88
CA MET A 5 8.29 10.56 -5.95
C MET A 5 7.35 11.47 -6.76
N ILE A 6 7.45 12.79 -6.57
CA ILE A 6 6.70 13.78 -7.34
C ILE A 6 7.08 13.73 -8.82
N GLU A 7 8.38 13.74 -9.12
CA GLU A 7 8.91 13.67 -10.49
C GLU A 7 8.46 12.38 -11.20
N ALA A 8 8.28 11.28 -10.46
CA ALA A 8 7.74 10.01 -10.96
C ALA A 8 6.20 9.98 -11.08
N GLY A 9 5.49 11.04 -10.69
CA GLY A 9 4.03 11.15 -10.80
C GLY A 9 3.23 10.59 -9.62
N ALA A 10 3.84 10.40 -8.44
CA ALA A 10 3.12 9.93 -7.26
C ALA A 10 2.09 10.98 -6.77
N ALA A 11 0.84 10.55 -6.56
CA ALA A 11 -0.23 11.41 -6.05
C ALA A 11 -0.12 11.68 -4.53
N GLY A 12 0.47 10.73 -3.79
CA GLY A 12 0.68 10.84 -2.36
C GLY A 12 1.84 9.98 -1.87
N VAL A 13 2.43 10.39 -0.76
CA VAL A 13 3.59 9.71 -0.14
C VAL A 13 3.39 9.62 1.36
N HIS A 14 3.66 8.46 1.93
CA HIS A 14 3.65 8.27 3.37
C HIS A 14 5.07 8.31 3.96
N PHE A 15 5.20 8.86 5.17
CA PHE A 15 6.43 8.84 5.95
C PHE A 15 6.12 8.29 7.34
N GLU A 16 7.04 7.50 7.90
CA GLU A 16 6.88 6.85 9.20
C GLU A 16 7.89 7.39 10.23
N ASP A 17 7.53 7.28 11.49
CA ASP A 17 8.30 7.77 12.64
C ASP A 17 9.37 6.78 13.15
N GLN A 18 9.87 5.89 12.29
CA GLN A 18 10.98 4.98 12.61
C GLN A 18 12.37 5.59 12.33
N LEU A 19 13.38 5.07 13.03
CA LEU A 19 14.79 5.32 12.75
C LEU A 19 15.20 4.60 11.46
N ALA A 20 15.62 5.36 10.45
CA ALA A 20 15.88 4.84 9.11
C ALA A 20 16.94 3.72 9.07
N SER A 21 18.02 3.83 9.87
CA SER A 21 19.12 2.84 9.88
C SER A 21 18.71 1.47 10.42
N VAL A 22 17.58 1.38 11.13
CA VAL A 22 17.06 0.12 11.69
C VAL A 22 15.60 -0.10 11.36
N LYS A 23 15.08 0.52 10.28
CA LYS A 23 13.70 0.39 9.82
C LYS A 23 13.26 -1.07 9.73
N LYS A 24 12.03 -1.36 10.13
CA LYS A 24 11.39 -2.69 10.00
C LYS A 24 10.01 -2.58 9.36
N CYS A 25 9.52 -3.68 8.81
CA CYS A 25 8.09 -3.80 8.51
C CYS A 25 7.29 -3.58 9.80
N GLY A 26 6.14 -2.92 9.71
CA GLY A 26 5.32 -2.58 10.87
C GLY A 26 4.87 -3.76 11.73
N HIS A 27 4.87 -4.96 11.16
CA HIS A 27 4.47 -6.22 11.78
C HIS A 27 5.68 -7.06 12.26
N MET A 28 6.89 -6.49 12.27
CA MET A 28 8.09 -7.11 12.82
C MET A 28 8.48 -6.47 14.15
N GLY A 29 9.14 -7.24 15.02
CA GLY A 29 9.72 -6.73 16.26
C GLY A 29 10.98 -5.88 16.04
N GLY A 30 11.45 -5.23 17.09
CA GLY A 30 12.69 -4.42 17.06
C GLY A 30 12.55 -3.10 16.31
N LYS A 31 11.35 -2.50 16.30
CA LYS A 31 11.11 -1.16 15.75
C LYS A 31 11.65 -0.13 16.72
N VAL A 32 12.35 0.88 16.19
CA VAL A 32 12.88 2.00 16.96
C VAL A 32 12.24 3.28 16.45
N LEU A 33 11.48 3.95 17.31
CA LEU A 33 10.90 5.25 17.02
C LEU A 33 11.96 6.34 17.06
N VAL A 34 11.75 7.39 16.27
CA VAL A 34 12.43 8.68 16.46
C VAL A 34 11.58 9.60 17.34
N PRO A 35 12.15 10.66 17.92
CA PRO A 35 11.37 11.63 18.69
C PRO A 35 10.27 12.27 17.82
N THR A 36 9.17 12.65 18.45
CA THR A 36 8.00 13.23 17.79
C THR A 36 8.40 14.43 16.92
N ARG A 37 9.28 15.31 17.41
CA ARG A 37 9.86 16.43 16.65
C ARG A 37 10.59 16.00 15.38
N GLU A 38 11.36 14.91 15.40
CA GLU A 38 12.10 14.44 14.22
C GLU A 38 11.13 13.90 13.16
N ALA A 39 10.07 13.20 13.58
CA ALA A 39 9.00 12.79 12.66
C ALA A 39 8.30 14.00 12.02
N ILE A 40 8.03 15.06 12.79
CA ILE A 40 7.46 16.32 12.27
C ILE A 40 8.45 17.02 11.31
N GLU A 41 9.74 17.05 11.61
CA GLU A 41 10.78 17.58 10.72
C GLU A 41 10.78 16.84 9.37
N LYS A 42 10.61 15.50 9.37
CA LYS A 42 10.44 14.70 8.13
C LYS A 42 9.18 15.11 7.35
N LEU A 43 8.05 15.31 8.02
CA LEU A 43 6.79 15.74 7.39
C LEU A 43 6.92 17.15 6.78
N ASN A 44 7.52 18.09 7.50
CA ASN A 44 7.79 19.44 6.99
C ASN A 44 8.73 19.43 5.79
N ALA A 45 9.79 18.61 5.81
CA ALA A 45 10.69 18.45 4.67
C ALA A 45 9.95 17.88 3.45
N ALA A 46 9.02 16.94 3.65
CA ALA A 46 8.18 16.41 2.58
C ALA A 46 7.22 17.48 2.03
N ARG A 47 6.55 18.25 2.89
CA ARG A 47 5.68 19.35 2.46
C ARG A 47 6.45 20.42 1.70
N LEU A 48 7.61 20.85 2.21
CA LEU A 48 8.48 21.80 1.53
C LEU A 48 8.89 21.32 0.13
N ALA A 49 9.19 20.03 -0.04
CA ALA A 49 9.49 19.48 -1.36
C ALA A 49 8.30 19.56 -2.34
N ALA A 50 7.08 19.34 -1.85
CA ALA A 50 5.86 19.50 -2.65
C ALA A 50 5.60 20.98 -3.01
N ASP A 51 5.76 21.88 -2.04
CA ASP A 51 5.58 23.32 -2.22
C ASP A 51 6.59 23.89 -3.23
N VAL A 52 7.87 23.50 -3.13
CA VAL A 52 8.93 23.90 -4.07
C VAL A 52 8.66 23.41 -5.49
N LEU A 53 8.06 22.22 -5.64
CA LEU A 53 7.67 21.68 -6.94
C LEU A 53 6.29 22.15 -7.40
N GLY A 54 5.58 22.95 -6.60
CA GLY A 54 4.30 23.56 -6.96
C GLY A 54 3.16 22.56 -7.16
N VAL A 55 3.19 21.41 -6.47
CA VAL A 55 2.15 20.36 -6.60
C VAL A 55 1.49 20.03 -5.26
N PRO A 56 0.16 19.81 -5.23
CA PRO A 56 -0.57 19.51 -4.00
C PRO A 56 -0.48 18.02 -3.64
N THR A 57 0.73 17.46 -3.55
CA THR A 57 0.92 16.04 -3.22
C THR A 57 0.36 15.73 -1.84
N VAL A 58 -0.39 14.63 -1.74
CA VAL A 58 -0.99 14.15 -0.48
C VAL A 58 0.10 13.59 0.44
N LEU A 59 0.15 14.08 1.67
CA LEU A 59 1.11 13.65 2.68
C LEU A 59 0.43 12.81 3.76
N ILE A 60 0.92 11.59 3.97
CA ILE A 60 0.39 10.65 4.98
C ILE A 60 1.42 10.47 6.10
N ALA A 61 1.06 10.81 7.33
CA ALA A 61 1.89 10.55 8.50
C ALA A 61 1.57 9.19 9.10
N ARG A 62 2.57 8.32 9.18
CA ARG A 62 2.46 7.00 9.78
C ARG A 62 3.16 6.98 11.14
N THR A 63 2.48 6.41 12.14
CA THR A 63 3.10 6.05 13.42
C THR A 63 3.20 4.53 13.59
N ASP A 64 4.34 4.07 14.12
CA ASP A 64 4.60 2.68 14.45
C ASP A 64 4.53 2.38 15.97
N ALA A 65 4.10 3.36 16.77
CA ALA A 65 4.13 3.33 18.23
C ALA A 65 3.17 2.33 18.90
N GLU A 66 2.26 1.71 18.16
CA GLU A 66 1.41 0.64 18.70
C GLU A 66 2.25 -0.56 19.17
N ALA A 67 3.31 -0.91 18.43
CA ALA A 67 4.16 -2.08 18.73
C ALA A 67 5.65 -1.75 18.92
N ALA A 68 6.10 -0.52 18.63
CA ALA A 68 7.49 -0.15 18.84
C ALA A 68 7.77 0.14 20.33
N ASP A 69 8.63 -0.66 20.95
CA ASP A 69 9.01 -0.56 22.37
C ASP A 69 10.36 0.14 22.60
N LEU A 70 10.97 0.68 21.54
CA LEU A 70 12.21 1.45 21.57
C LEU A 70 12.05 2.83 20.94
N ILE A 71 12.77 3.82 21.47
CA ILE A 71 12.89 5.19 20.92
C ILE A 71 14.34 5.67 21.01
N THR A 72 14.81 6.45 20.05
CA THR A 72 16.22 6.88 20.01
C THR A 72 16.59 7.85 21.13
N SER A 73 15.67 8.70 21.57
CA SER A 73 15.90 9.72 22.59
C SER A 73 14.60 10.11 23.30
N ASP A 74 14.70 10.50 24.57
CA ASP A 74 13.65 11.06 25.43
C ASP A 74 13.61 12.60 25.45
N VAL A 75 14.27 13.25 24.48
CA VAL A 75 14.41 14.70 24.39
C VAL A 75 13.08 15.44 24.20
N ASP A 76 12.06 14.77 23.67
CA ASP A 76 10.78 15.38 23.32
C ASP A 76 9.74 15.18 24.43
N ALA A 77 9.13 16.27 24.89
CA ALA A 77 8.11 16.25 25.94
C ALA A 77 6.86 15.44 25.55
N ASN A 78 6.57 15.27 24.25
CA ASN A 78 5.47 14.41 23.80
C ASN A 78 5.77 12.91 24.03
N ASP A 79 7.05 12.54 24.06
CA ASP A 79 7.50 11.15 24.20
C ASP A 79 7.83 10.75 25.64
N GLN A 80 8.27 11.71 26.46
CA GLN A 80 8.63 11.51 27.87
C GLN A 80 7.57 10.77 28.71
N PRO A 81 6.26 11.01 28.54
CA PRO A 81 5.25 10.25 29.30
C PRO A 81 5.33 8.75 29.07
N PHE A 82 5.83 8.29 27.92
CA PHE A 82 5.85 6.88 27.53
C PHE A 82 7.18 6.18 27.80
N THR A 83 8.27 6.92 27.99
CA THR A 83 9.59 6.33 28.29
C THR A 83 9.58 5.66 29.67
N THR A 84 10.39 4.61 29.83
CA THR A 84 10.48 3.85 31.09
C THR A 84 11.71 4.22 31.94
N GLY A 85 12.59 5.06 31.41
CA GLY A 85 13.91 5.36 31.98
C GLY A 85 14.97 4.29 31.74
N GLN A 86 14.62 3.13 31.20
CA GLN A 86 15.58 2.07 30.85
C GLN A 86 16.19 2.29 29.48
N ARG A 87 17.44 1.85 29.29
CA ARG A 87 18.14 1.87 28.00
C ARG A 87 18.62 0.48 27.58
N THR A 88 18.78 0.29 26.27
CA THR A 88 19.41 -0.89 25.67
C THR A 88 20.93 -0.74 25.58
N VAL A 89 21.64 -1.79 25.16
CA VAL A 89 23.12 -1.78 25.01
C VAL A 89 23.58 -0.85 23.87
N GLU A 90 22.74 -0.66 22.86
CA GLU A 90 22.93 0.29 21.76
C GLU A 90 22.63 1.74 22.18
N GLY A 91 22.04 1.92 23.36
CA GLY A 91 21.69 3.22 23.92
C GLY A 91 20.28 3.72 23.59
N PHE A 92 19.41 2.91 22.98
CA PHE A 92 18.01 3.28 22.78
C PHE A 92 17.25 3.30 24.12
N PHE A 93 16.26 4.18 24.25
CA PHE A 93 15.36 4.20 25.39
C PHE A 93 14.22 3.22 25.17
N LYS A 94 13.80 2.53 26.24
CA LYS A 94 12.57 1.74 26.20
C LYS A 94 11.35 2.64 26.38
N THR A 95 10.32 2.39 25.59
CA THR A 95 9.04 3.12 25.62
C THR A 95 7.86 2.15 25.78
N ARG A 96 6.77 2.63 26.39
CA ARG A 96 5.51 1.89 26.51
C ARG A 96 4.72 2.05 25.21
N ASN A 97 4.79 1.03 24.37
CA ASN A 97 4.03 0.94 23.13
C ASN A 97 2.53 0.81 23.40
N GLY A 98 1.71 1.13 22.39
CA GLY A 98 0.26 0.87 22.41
C GLY A 98 -0.57 2.05 21.92
N LEU A 99 -1.88 1.96 22.17
CA LEU A 99 -2.87 2.92 21.68
C LEU A 99 -2.59 4.36 22.15
N ASP A 100 -2.26 4.56 23.43
CA ASP A 100 -2.08 5.91 23.99
C ASP A 100 -0.90 6.65 23.34
N GLN A 101 0.23 5.95 23.13
CA GLN A 101 1.39 6.54 22.46
C GLN A 101 1.09 6.81 20.97
N ALA A 102 0.40 5.88 20.30
CA ALA A 102 -0.04 6.07 18.93
C ALA A 102 -0.97 7.28 18.77
N ILE A 103 -1.95 7.45 19.67
CA ILE A 103 -2.86 8.61 19.69
C ILE A 103 -2.06 9.89 19.91
N SER A 104 -1.19 9.95 20.91
CA SER A 104 -0.35 11.12 21.21
C SER A 104 0.43 11.57 19.98
N ARG A 105 1.09 10.63 19.29
CA ARG A 105 1.85 10.90 18.06
C ARG A 105 0.96 11.29 16.89
N GLY A 106 -0.15 10.58 16.69
CA GLY A 106 -1.13 10.94 15.65
C GLY A 106 -1.66 12.36 15.81
N LEU A 107 -1.97 12.79 17.03
CA LEU A 107 -2.38 14.16 17.35
C LEU A 107 -1.28 15.18 17.05
N ALA A 108 -0.03 14.87 17.38
CA ALA A 108 1.11 15.73 17.09
C ALA A 108 1.37 15.88 15.58
N TYR A 109 1.11 14.84 14.79
CA TYR A 109 1.33 14.83 13.34
C TYR A 109 0.19 15.46 12.55
N ALA A 110 -1.02 15.50 13.11
CA ALA A 110 -2.23 15.95 12.44
C ALA A 110 -2.13 17.32 11.74
N PRO A 111 -1.46 18.36 12.28
CA PRO A 111 -1.31 19.65 11.59
C PRO A 111 -0.42 19.59 10.34
N TYR A 112 0.44 18.58 10.24
CA TYR A 112 1.50 18.48 9.22
C TYR A 112 1.21 17.45 8.14
N ALA A 113 0.07 16.76 8.21
CA ALA A 113 -0.30 15.71 7.27
C ALA A 113 -1.79 15.78 6.88
N ASP A 114 -2.06 15.35 5.65
CA ASP A 114 -3.40 15.27 5.09
C ASP A 114 -4.13 14.05 5.66
N LEU A 115 -3.42 12.92 5.80
CA LEU A 115 -3.93 11.70 6.43
C LEU A 115 -3.00 11.23 7.56
N ILE A 116 -3.59 10.53 8.54
CA ILE A 116 -2.85 9.83 9.61
C ILE A 116 -3.09 8.33 9.51
N TRP A 117 -2.03 7.56 9.69
CA TRP A 117 -2.03 6.10 9.73
C TRP A 117 -1.34 5.59 11.00
N CYS A 118 -2.03 4.77 11.80
CA CYS A 118 -1.40 3.96 12.82
C CYS A 118 -1.25 2.53 12.31
N GLU A 119 -0.03 1.99 12.29
CA GLU A 119 0.15 0.54 12.11
C GLU A 119 -0.36 -0.20 13.34
N THR A 120 -0.93 -1.40 13.17
CA THR A 120 -1.49 -2.22 14.27
C THR A 120 -0.99 -3.65 14.19
N GLY A 121 -0.92 -4.34 15.33
CA GLY A 121 -0.57 -5.76 15.40
C GLY A 121 -1.67 -6.74 14.95
N LYS A 122 -2.93 -6.28 14.86
CA LYS A 122 -4.11 -7.09 14.49
C LYS A 122 -5.15 -6.29 13.71
N PRO A 123 -6.03 -6.94 12.93
CA PRO A 123 -7.18 -6.29 12.30
C PRO A 123 -8.31 -6.13 13.34
N ASP A 124 -8.24 -5.05 14.12
CA ASP A 124 -9.14 -4.78 15.25
C ASP A 124 -9.94 -3.49 15.03
N LEU A 125 -11.27 -3.63 14.90
CA LEU A 125 -12.19 -2.50 14.69
C LEU A 125 -12.39 -1.65 15.96
N GLU A 126 -12.24 -2.22 17.15
CA GLU A 126 -12.36 -1.48 18.41
C GLU A 126 -11.15 -0.57 18.60
N PHE A 127 -9.95 -1.09 18.36
CA PHE A 127 -8.73 -0.27 18.34
C PHE A 127 -8.84 0.85 17.30
N ALA A 128 -9.26 0.51 16.07
CA ALA A 128 -9.40 1.49 14.99
C ALA A 128 -10.40 2.60 15.34
N ARG A 129 -11.55 2.23 15.93
CA ARG A 129 -12.56 3.20 16.39
C ARG A 129 -12.01 4.11 17.48
N ALA A 130 -11.33 3.56 18.48
CA ALA A 130 -10.78 4.34 19.59
C ALA A 130 -9.70 5.34 19.11
N PHE A 131 -8.80 4.90 18.23
CA PHE A 131 -7.81 5.78 17.61
C PHE A 131 -8.49 6.91 16.82
N ALA A 132 -9.45 6.58 15.95
CA ALA A 132 -10.16 7.55 15.14
C ALA A 132 -10.91 8.59 15.98
N GLN A 133 -11.65 8.15 17.00
CA GLN A 133 -12.37 9.03 17.90
C GLN A 133 -11.43 10.01 18.62
N ALA A 134 -10.27 9.55 19.09
CA ALA A 134 -9.31 10.41 19.77
C ALA A 134 -8.70 11.46 18.83
N ILE A 135 -8.37 11.08 17.60
CA ILE A 135 -7.91 12.05 16.58
C ILE A 135 -9.00 13.06 16.27
N HIS A 136 -10.23 12.61 16.00
CA HIS A 136 -11.35 13.49 15.62
C HIS A 136 -11.84 14.38 16.74
N ALA A 137 -11.66 14.00 18.02
CA ALA A 137 -11.97 14.87 19.15
C ALA A 137 -11.14 16.16 19.14
N ARG A 138 -9.93 16.13 18.57
CA ARG A 138 -9.03 17.29 18.44
C ARG A 138 -9.00 17.88 17.03
N PHE A 139 -9.13 17.03 16.02
CA PHE A 139 -9.11 17.39 14.60
C PHE A 139 -10.33 16.78 13.90
N PRO A 140 -11.54 17.35 14.10
CA PRO A 140 -12.75 16.84 13.47
C PRO A 140 -12.60 16.72 11.95
N GLY A 141 -12.95 15.54 11.40
CA GLY A 141 -12.87 15.28 9.96
C GLY A 141 -11.47 14.99 9.42
N LYS A 142 -10.42 14.93 10.26
CA LYS A 142 -9.08 14.52 9.82
C LYS A 142 -9.14 13.14 9.14
N LEU A 143 -8.67 13.07 7.91
CA LEU A 143 -8.70 11.83 7.14
C LEU A 143 -7.72 10.81 7.72
N LEU A 144 -8.12 9.55 7.74
CA LEU A 144 -7.29 8.46 8.25
C LEU A 144 -6.99 7.43 7.14
N ALA A 145 -5.92 6.69 7.32
CA ALA A 145 -5.55 5.57 6.46
C ALA A 145 -5.35 4.28 7.27
N TYR A 146 -5.72 3.14 6.67
CA TYR A 146 -5.66 1.82 7.31
C TYR A 146 -5.00 0.78 6.41
N ASN A 147 -4.03 0.05 6.95
CA ASN A 147 -3.40 -1.07 6.29
C ASN A 147 -4.17 -2.37 6.60
N CYS A 148 -4.90 -2.88 5.61
CA CYS A 148 -5.49 -4.22 5.64
C CYS A 148 -4.39 -5.26 5.39
N SER A 149 -3.47 -5.39 6.34
CA SER A 149 -2.19 -6.09 6.16
C SER A 149 -2.35 -7.60 5.91
N PRO A 150 -1.65 -8.17 4.90
CA PRO A 150 -1.51 -9.62 4.75
C PRO A 150 -0.64 -10.27 5.83
N SER A 151 0.09 -9.49 6.63
CA SER A 151 0.80 -10.02 7.80
C SER A 151 -0.17 -10.47 8.91
N PHE A 152 -1.44 -10.09 8.82
CA PHE A 152 -2.48 -10.64 9.67
C PHE A 152 -2.93 -12.01 9.16
N ASN A 153 -3.07 -12.97 10.07
CA ASN A 153 -3.89 -14.14 9.80
C ASN A 153 -5.37 -13.76 10.02
N TRP A 154 -6.05 -13.34 8.95
CA TRP A 154 -7.41 -12.79 9.01
C TRP A 154 -8.42 -13.75 9.66
N LYS A 155 -8.51 -14.99 9.18
CA LYS A 155 -9.45 -16.01 9.70
C LYS A 155 -9.12 -16.49 11.11
N LYS A 156 -7.87 -16.30 11.59
CA LYS A 156 -7.53 -16.55 13.00
C LYS A 156 -8.06 -15.45 13.92
N ASN A 157 -8.20 -14.22 13.43
CA ASN A 157 -8.60 -13.08 14.24
C ASN A 157 -10.09 -12.75 14.12
N LEU A 158 -10.70 -12.99 12.96
CA LEU A 158 -12.04 -12.51 12.62
C LEU A 158 -12.89 -13.60 11.97
N ASP A 159 -14.20 -13.52 12.21
CA ASP A 159 -15.21 -14.29 11.47
C ASP A 159 -15.54 -13.68 10.11
N ASP A 160 -16.25 -14.43 9.28
CA ASP A 160 -16.54 -14.08 7.88
C ASP A 160 -17.46 -12.87 7.77
N ALA A 161 -18.42 -12.74 8.70
CA ALA A 161 -19.32 -11.61 8.74
C ALA A 161 -18.56 -10.31 9.02
N THR A 162 -17.59 -10.35 9.92
CA THR A 162 -16.73 -9.21 10.27
C THR A 162 -15.75 -8.88 9.16
N ILE A 163 -15.13 -9.89 8.54
CA ILE A 163 -14.25 -9.68 7.37
C ILE A 163 -15.02 -9.00 6.24
N ALA A 164 -16.23 -9.46 5.93
CA ALA A 164 -17.05 -8.93 4.84
C ALA A 164 -17.39 -7.44 5.00
N LYS A 165 -17.56 -6.96 6.24
CA LYS A 165 -17.89 -5.56 6.53
C LYS A 165 -16.71 -4.71 7.00
N PHE A 166 -15.52 -5.29 7.16
CA PHE A 166 -14.38 -4.66 7.83
C PHE A 166 -14.03 -3.28 7.26
N GLN A 167 -13.92 -3.17 5.94
CA GLN A 167 -13.58 -1.90 5.27
C GLN A 167 -14.71 -0.86 5.35
N THR A 168 -15.96 -1.30 5.29
CA THR A 168 -17.14 -0.43 5.41
C THR A 168 -17.23 0.18 6.81
N GLU A 169 -16.99 -0.63 7.85
CA GLU A 169 -16.93 -0.17 9.25
C GLU A 169 -15.77 0.84 9.43
N LEU A 170 -14.57 0.52 8.95
CA LEU A 170 -13.43 1.45 8.97
C LEU A 170 -13.75 2.79 8.27
N ALA A 171 -14.43 2.75 7.12
CA ALA A 171 -14.79 3.95 6.38
C ALA A 171 -15.74 4.85 7.18
N SER A 172 -16.60 4.27 8.02
CA SER A 172 -17.51 5.00 8.93
C SER A 172 -16.75 5.75 10.04
N TYR A 173 -15.57 5.26 10.43
CA TYR A 173 -14.69 5.91 11.42
C TYR A 173 -13.76 6.96 10.81
N GLY A 174 -13.81 7.19 9.49
CA GLY A 174 -12.99 8.19 8.80
C GLY A 174 -11.71 7.65 8.14
N TYR A 175 -11.52 6.32 8.09
CA TYR A 175 -10.46 5.69 7.29
C TYR A 175 -10.82 5.73 5.80
N LYS A 176 -10.41 6.80 5.11
CA LYS A 176 -10.75 7.07 3.71
C LYS A 176 -9.76 6.51 2.70
N PHE A 177 -8.55 6.15 3.15
CA PHE A 177 -7.60 5.41 2.34
C PHE A 177 -7.31 4.05 2.98
N GLN A 178 -7.71 2.97 2.32
CA GLN A 178 -7.55 1.60 2.82
C GLN A 178 -6.83 0.78 1.76
N PHE A 179 -5.81 0.02 2.17
CA PHE A 179 -4.94 -0.67 1.22
C PHE A 179 -4.43 -2.00 1.78
N ILE A 180 -4.21 -2.97 0.89
CA ILE A 180 -3.59 -4.26 1.20
C ILE A 180 -2.14 -4.19 0.71
N THR A 181 -1.20 -3.96 1.63
CA THR A 181 0.22 -3.71 1.32
C THR A 181 0.88 -4.76 0.43
N LEU A 182 0.67 -6.06 0.71
CA LEU A 182 1.36 -7.17 0.04
C LEU A 182 0.47 -7.95 -0.94
N ALA A 183 -0.65 -7.37 -1.41
CA ALA A 183 -1.57 -8.04 -2.32
C ALA A 183 -0.87 -8.57 -3.58
N GLY A 184 -0.05 -7.73 -4.23
CA GLY A 184 0.70 -8.12 -5.42
C GLY A 184 1.70 -9.24 -5.16
N PHE A 185 2.41 -9.21 -4.03
CA PHE A 185 3.36 -10.27 -3.66
C PHE A 185 2.65 -11.62 -3.48
N HIS A 186 1.55 -11.66 -2.73
CA HIS A 186 0.81 -12.90 -2.52
C HIS A 186 0.17 -13.43 -3.81
N ALA A 187 -0.47 -12.56 -4.61
CA ALA A 187 -1.11 -12.96 -5.87
C ALA A 187 -0.10 -13.50 -6.87
N LEU A 188 1.04 -12.83 -7.05
CA LEU A 188 2.10 -13.23 -7.98
C LEU A 188 2.71 -14.58 -7.59
N ASN A 189 3.14 -14.73 -6.34
CA ASN A 189 3.82 -15.95 -5.89
C ASN A 189 2.87 -17.15 -5.88
N TYR A 190 1.65 -16.97 -5.39
CA TYR A 190 0.68 -18.07 -5.34
C TYR A 190 0.24 -18.49 -6.75
N GLY A 191 -0.07 -17.53 -7.62
CA GLY A 191 -0.46 -17.81 -9.00
C GLY A 191 0.61 -18.59 -9.76
N MET A 192 1.87 -18.14 -9.68
CA MET A 192 2.98 -18.81 -10.34
C MET A 192 3.28 -20.19 -9.71
N PHE A 193 3.22 -20.31 -8.38
CA PHE A 193 3.39 -21.61 -7.72
C PHE A 193 2.32 -22.61 -8.17
N HIS A 194 1.05 -22.20 -8.21
CA HIS A 194 -0.06 -23.04 -8.66
C HIS A 194 0.15 -23.50 -10.10
N LEU A 195 0.48 -22.58 -11.02
CA LEU A 195 0.77 -22.90 -12.42
C LEU A 195 1.96 -23.86 -12.54
N ALA A 196 3.10 -23.54 -11.93
CA ALA A 196 4.30 -24.36 -12.01
C ALA A 196 4.09 -25.77 -11.42
N HIS A 197 3.35 -25.87 -10.31
CA HIS A 197 3.02 -27.15 -9.69
C HIS A 197 2.14 -28.02 -10.58
N GLY A 198 1.12 -27.43 -11.22
CA GLY A 198 0.26 -28.11 -12.19
C GLY A 198 1.03 -28.50 -13.46
N TYR A 199 1.81 -27.57 -14.01
CA TYR A 199 2.56 -27.77 -15.26
C TYR A 199 3.61 -28.88 -15.14
N ALA A 200 4.28 -29.00 -13.99
CA ALA A 200 5.21 -30.09 -13.71
C ALA A 200 4.56 -31.49 -13.78
N ARG A 201 3.23 -31.58 -13.62
CA ARG A 201 2.48 -32.85 -13.54
C ARG A 201 1.60 -33.12 -14.74
N ARG A 202 1.01 -32.08 -15.32
CA ARG A 202 -0.02 -32.17 -16.38
C ARG A 202 0.30 -31.31 -17.60
N GLN A 203 1.49 -30.68 -17.62
CA GLN A 203 2.01 -29.88 -18.73
C GLN A 203 0.94 -28.90 -19.25
N MET A 204 0.64 -28.94 -20.54
CA MET A 204 -0.26 -28.01 -21.20
C MET A 204 -1.67 -27.96 -20.60
N SER A 205 -2.19 -29.04 -20.03
CA SER A 205 -3.53 -29.00 -19.40
C SER A 205 -3.61 -27.98 -18.26
N ALA A 206 -2.53 -27.81 -17.48
CA ALA A 206 -2.51 -26.81 -16.41
C ALA A 206 -2.43 -25.37 -16.95
N PHE A 207 -1.77 -25.15 -18.08
CA PHE A 207 -1.74 -23.84 -18.73
C PHE A 207 -3.07 -23.51 -19.41
N VAL A 208 -3.70 -24.49 -20.06
CA VAL A 208 -5.01 -24.33 -20.70
C VAL A 208 -6.08 -23.99 -19.67
N GLU A 209 -6.04 -24.56 -18.47
CA GLU A 209 -6.93 -24.16 -17.37
C GLU A 209 -6.81 -22.67 -17.02
N LEU A 210 -5.58 -22.13 -16.95
CA LEU A 210 -5.36 -20.71 -16.74
C LEU A 210 -5.93 -19.88 -17.90
N GLN A 211 -5.65 -20.28 -19.14
CA GLN A 211 -6.13 -19.57 -20.32
C GLN A 211 -7.66 -19.58 -20.44
N GLN A 212 -8.34 -20.67 -20.09
CA GLN A 212 -9.80 -20.74 -20.05
C GLN A 212 -10.37 -19.81 -18.96
N ALA A 213 -9.73 -19.77 -17.78
CA ALA A 213 -10.11 -18.82 -16.74
C ALA A 213 -9.93 -17.35 -17.19
N GLU A 214 -8.94 -17.04 -18.04
CA GLU A 214 -8.78 -15.71 -18.65
C GLU A 214 -9.91 -15.38 -19.63
N PHE A 215 -10.35 -16.34 -20.45
CA PHE A 215 -11.51 -16.16 -21.33
C PHE A 215 -12.79 -15.92 -20.53
N GLU A 216 -13.05 -16.69 -19.48
CA GLU A 216 -14.20 -16.48 -18.59
C GLU A 216 -14.12 -15.13 -17.86
N ALA A 217 -12.91 -14.68 -17.49
CA ALA A 217 -12.72 -13.37 -16.88
C ALA A 217 -12.97 -12.21 -17.86
N ALA A 218 -12.92 -12.44 -19.17
CA ALA A 218 -13.19 -11.41 -20.17
C ALA A 218 -14.63 -10.88 -20.09
N GLU A 219 -15.60 -11.71 -19.70
CA GLU A 219 -16.98 -11.28 -19.45
C GLU A 219 -17.09 -10.25 -18.32
N ARG A 220 -16.09 -10.23 -17.42
CA ARG A 220 -15.97 -9.28 -16.30
C ARG A 220 -15.03 -8.10 -16.61
N GLY A 221 -14.58 -7.98 -17.86
CA GLY A 221 -13.73 -6.87 -18.33
C GLY A 221 -12.23 -7.15 -18.34
N PHE A 222 -11.78 -8.40 -18.15
CA PHE A 222 -10.35 -8.75 -18.32
C PHE A 222 -9.96 -8.74 -19.81
N THR A 223 -8.85 -8.07 -20.16
CA THR A 223 -8.45 -7.88 -21.57
C THR A 223 -7.12 -8.53 -21.95
N ALA A 224 -6.30 -8.91 -20.98
CA ALA A 224 -4.92 -9.37 -21.24
C ALA A 224 -4.82 -10.75 -21.90
N VAL A 225 -5.95 -11.44 -22.12
CA VAL A 225 -5.99 -12.62 -23.00
C VAL A 225 -5.47 -12.29 -24.40
N LYS A 226 -5.69 -11.05 -24.85
CA LYS A 226 -5.10 -10.45 -26.07
C LYS A 226 -3.84 -9.66 -25.72
N HIS A 227 -2.81 -10.39 -25.34
CA HIS A 227 -1.59 -9.82 -24.77
C HIS A 227 -0.82 -8.91 -25.74
N GLN A 228 -0.92 -9.10 -27.06
CA GLN A 228 -0.27 -8.20 -28.03
C GLN A 228 -0.92 -6.82 -28.00
N ARG A 229 -2.26 -6.77 -28.07
CA ARG A 229 -3.02 -5.53 -27.88
C ARG A 229 -2.72 -4.90 -26.51
N GLU A 230 -2.72 -5.69 -25.44
CA GLU A 230 -2.57 -5.20 -24.07
C GLU A 230 -1.26 -4.44 -23.83
N VAL A 231 -0.16 -4.89 -24.45
CA VAL A 231 1.15 -4.20 -24.35
C VAL A 231 1.34 -3.08 -25.38
N GLY A 232 0.29 -2.75 -26.15
CA GLY A 232 0.26 -1.58 -27.03
C GLY A 232 0.70 -1.83 -28.47
N THR A 233 0.72 -3.07 -28.97
CA THR A 233 1.11 -3.33 -30.38
C THR A 233 0.28 -2.50 -31.36
N GLY A 234 -1.04 -2.38 -31.15
CA GLY A 234 -1.90 -1.54 -31.99
C GLY A 234 -1.61 -0.03 -31.89
N TYR A 235 -1.12 0.44 -30.73
CA TYR A 235 -0.66 1.82 -30.58
C TYR A 235 0.58 2.07 -31.44
N PHE A 236 1.57 1.17 -31.40
CA PHE A 236 2.78 1.31 -32.21
C PHE A 236 2.53 1.12 -33.71
N ASP A 237 1.55 0.31 -34.10
CA ASP A 237 1.08 0.23 -35.49
C ASP A 237 0.51 1.59 -35.95
N ALA A 238 -0.33 2.22 -35.14
CA ALA A 238 -0.88 3.54 -35.46
C ALA A 238 0.21 4.62 -35.55
N VAL A 239 1.20 4.61 -34.65
CA VAL A 239 2.38 5.50 -34.72
C VAL A 239 3.15 5.26 -36.02
N THR A 240 3.40 4.00 -36.38
CA THR A 240 4.11 3.65 -37.61
C THR A 240 3.35 4.13 -38.85
N GLN A 241 2.04 3.91 -38.88
CA GLN A 241 1.21 4.37 -40.00
C GLN A 241 1.11 5.90 -40.05
N ALA A 242 1.12 6.61 -38.92
CA ALA A 242 1.19 8.07 -38.92
C ALA A 242 2.50 8.59 -39.52
N ILE A 243 3.65 8.00 -39.13
CA ILE A 243 4.97 8.36 -39.65
C ILE A 243 5.07 8.04 -41.15
N GLN A 244 4.59 6.87 -41.57
CA GLN A 244 4.69 6.38 -42.95
C GLN A 244 3.46 6.72 -43.80
N GLN A 245 2.64 7.68 -43.36
CA GLN A 245 1.48 8.19 -44.09
C GLN A 245 0.52 7.10 -44.60
N GLY A 246 0.28 6.07 -43.78
CA GLY A 246 -0.60 4.95 -44.09
C GLY A 246 -0.03 3.92 -45.09
N GLN A 247 1.25 4.03 -45.47
CA GLN A 247 1.87 3.19 -46.48
C GLN A 247 2.69 2.04 -45.90
N SER A 248 2.76 1.91 -44.57
CA SER A 248 3.57 0.86 -43.94
C SER A 248 2.99 -0.52 -44.26
N SER A 249 3.86 -1.40 -44.76
CA SER A 249 3.55 -2.81 -45.02
C SER A 249 3.98 -3.74 -43.87
N THR A 250 4.52 -3.19 -42.78
CA THR A 250 5.16 -3.93 -41.70
C THR A 250 4.50 -3.70 -40.33
N THR A 251 3.22 -3.36 -40.31
CA THR A 251 2.42 -3.33 -39.06
C THR A 251 2.27 -4.75 -38.50
N ALA A 252 2.21 -4.88 -37.17
CA ALA A 252 2.33 -6.15 -36.47
C ALA A 252 1.00 -6.86 -36.18
N LEU A 253 -0.10 -6.15 -35.91
CA LEU A 253 -1.36 -6.80 -35.52
C LEU A 253 -2.04 -7.51 -36.69
N ARG A 254 -2.02 -6.91 -37.88
CA ARG A 254 -2.64 -7.51 -39.07
C ARG A 254 -1.89 -8.76 -39.49
N GLY A 255 -2.58 -9.89 -39.58
CA GLY A 255 -1.98 -11.19 -39.86
C GLY A 255 -1.37 -11.89 -38.64
N SER A 256 -1.56 -11.35 -37.43
CA SER A 256 -1.10 -12.00 -36.19
C SER A 256 -1.97 -13.21 -35.81
N THR A 257 -1.40 -14.12 -35.00
CA THR A 257 -2.17 -15.21 -34.40
C THR A 257 -3.26 -14.71 -33.45
N GLU A 258 -3.04 -13.56 -32.80
CA GLU A 258 -4.04 -12.88 -31.98
C GLU A 258 -5.27 -12.52 -32.81
N GLU A 259 -5.09 -11.83 -33.94
CA GLU A 259 -6.18 -11.49 -34.88
C GLU A 259 -6.90 -12.75 -35.35
N ALA A 260 -6.17 -13.79 -35.74
CA ALA A 260 -6.76 -14.99 -36.32
C ALA A 260 -7.53 -15.87 -35.32
N GLN A 261 -7.08 -15.96 -34.06
CA GLN A 261 -7.58 -16.97 -33.10
C GLN A 261 -8.37 -16.38 -31.94
N PHE A 262 -8.26 -15.07 -31.68
CA PHE A 262 -8.87 -14.42 -30.51
C PHE A 262 -9.96 -13.40 -30.88
N HIS A 263 -10.22 -13.16 -32.18
CA HIS A 263 -11.23 -12.21 -32.65
C HIS A 263 -12.45 -12.84 -33.32
N SER A 264 -12.55 -14.18 -33.40
CA SER A 264 -13.70 -14.85 -34.00
C SER A 264 -14.72 -15.32 -32.96
N ASP A 265 -16.02 -15.14 -33.24
CA ASP A 265 -17.19 -15.62 -32.47
C ASP A 265 -17.33 -17.17 -32.40
N LYS A 266 -16.24 -17.92 -32.61
CA LYS A 266 -16.20 -19.39 -32.62
C LYS A 266 -15.39 -19.99 -31.47
N ALA A 267 -15.29 -19.28 -30.35
CA ALA A 267 -14.83 -19.83 -29.09
C ALA A 267 -16.04 -20.01 -28.15
N ALA A 268 -16.92 -20.94 -28.50
CA ALA A 268 -17.99 -21.46 -27.66
C ALA A 268 -18.09 -22.98 -27.90
#